data_AF-A0A932M2M1-F1
#
_entry.id   AF-A0A932M2M1-F1
#
_cell.length_a   1.000
_cell.length_b   1.000
_cell.length_c   1.000
_cell.angle_alpha   90.00
_cell.angle_beta   90.00
_cell.angle_gamma   90.00
#
_symmetry.space_group_name_H-M   'P 1'
#
loop_
_entity.id
_entity.type
_entity.pdbx_description
1 polymer ?
#
loop_
_entity_poly.entity_id
_entity_poly.type
_entity_poly.pdbx_seq_one_letter_code
_entity_poly.pdbx_strand_id
1 'polypeptide(L)'
;MKKDIHPTYYPKAKVKCACGNEFTVGSTREEINVEICSACHPFYTGQEKVIDTAGRVERFKARQKAAVDKKADLATKKKTKVLGAIRQKKELVVPKKSAAKTKISKSK
;
A
#
# COMPACT_ATOMS: atom_id res chain seq x y z
N MET A 1 48.26 -6.35 36.51
CA MET A 1 48.70 -4.93 36.58
C MET A 1 50.05 -4.89 37.28
N LYS A 2 51.09 -4.43 36.58
CA LYS A 2 52.33 -4.01 37.24
C LYS A 2 52.07 -2.67 37.94
N LYS A 3 52.57 -2.53 39.17
CA LYS A 3 52.50 -1.25 39.90
C LYS A 3 53.30 -0.21 39.10
N ASP A 4 52.78 1.01 38.97
CA ASP A 4 53.42 2.21 38.39
C ASP A 4 53.41 2.43 36.87
N ILE A 5 53.05 1.45 36.03
CA ILE A 5 53.00 1.64 34.56
C ILE A 5 51.59 1.56 33.95
N HIS A 6 50.56 1.40 34.78
CA HIS A 6 49.18 1.28 34.30
C HIS A 6 48.27 2.35 34.91
N PRO A 7 47.36 2.92 34.09
CA PRO A 7 46.37 3.86 34.58
C PRO A 7 45.39 3.19 35.53
N THR A 8 44.82 3.97 36.44
CA THR A 8 43.82 3.53 37.41
C THR A 8 42.64 2.89 36.69
N TYR A 9 42.36 1.63 37.02
CA TYR A 9 41.27 0.86 36.44
C TYR A 9 40.20 0.61 37.49
N TYR A 10 38.98 0.97 37.14
CA TYR A 10 37.80 0.82 37.96
C TYR A 10 37.02 -0.41 37.47
N PRO A 11 36.97 -1.51 38.25
CA PRO A 11 36.23 -2.70 37.86
C PRO A 11 34.70 -2.52 37.91
N LYS A 12 34.21 -1.45 38.55
CA LYS A 12 32.78 -1.13 38.72
C LYS A 12 32.47 0.28 38.21
N ALA A 13 32.86 0.61 36.99
CA ALA A 13 32.46 1.85 36.35
C ALA A 13 30.97 1.81 35.97
N LYS A 14 30.24 2.90 36.21
CA LYS A 14 28.81 3.00 35.90
C LYS A 14 28.63 3.54 34.49
N VAL A 15 27.90 2.81 33.65
CA VAL A 15 27.51 3.26 32.31
C VAL A 15 26.05 3.66 32.32
N LYS A 16 25.76 4.92 31.98
CA LYS A 16 24.40 5.45 31.86
C LYS A 16 24.04 5.58 30.39
N CYS A 17 23.00 4.85 29.97
CA CYS A 17 22.45 4.96 28.62
C CYS A 17 21.36 6.04 28.56
N ALA A 18 21.25 6.76 27.44
CA ALA A 18 20.11 7.66 27.17
C ALA A 18 18.74 6.95 27.22
N CYS A 19 18.74 5.64 27.05
CA CYS A 19 17.57 4.77 27.15
C CYS A 19 17.14 4.43 28.59
N GLY A 20 17.85 4.92 29.61
CA GLY A 20 17.56 4.66 31.02
C GLY A 20 18.17 3.38 31.58
N ASN A 21 18.87 2.59 30.77
CA ASN A 21 19.62 1.43 31.26
C ASN A 21 20.95 1.85 31.88
N GLU A 22 21.22 1.32 33.08
CA GLU A 22 22.50 1.45 33.76
C GLU A 22 23.16 0.08 33.94
N PHE A 23 24.44 -0.04 33.56
CA PHE A 23 25.19 -1.29 33.74
C PHE A 23 26.63 -1.02 34.19
N THR A 24 27.21 -1.99 34.90
CA THR A 24 28.57 -1.88 35.43
C THR A 24 29.57 -2.54 34.49
N VAL A 25 30.61 -1.80 34.10
CA VAL A 25 31.73 -2.32 33.29
C VAL A 25 33.06 -1.97 33.92
N GLY A 26 34.13 -2.62 33.47
CA GLY A 26 35.49 -2.20 33.80
C GLY A 26 35.96 -1.08 32.88
N SER A 27 36.42 0.04 33.45
CA SER A 27 36.91 1.20 32.68
C SER A 27 37.98 1.96 33.45
N THR A 28 38.76 2.78 32.77
CA THR A 28 39.66 3.76 33.42
C THR A 28 38.93 5.01 33.92
N ARG A 29 37.64 5.14 33.59
CA ARG A 29 36.74 6.23 34.03
C ARG A 29 35.65 5.68 34.94
N GLU A 30 35.27 6.44 35.96
CA GLU A 30 34.26 6.05 36.95
C GLU A 30 32.83 6.07 36.39
N GLU A 31 32.50 7.07 35.55
CA GLU A 31 31.19 7.20 34.90
C GLU A 31 31.35 7.36 33.37
N ILE A 32 30.51 6.65 32.61
CA ILE A 32 30.46 6.71 31.14
C ILE A 32 29.02 6.98 30.71
N ASN A 33 28.80 8.05 29.96
CA ASN A 33 27.51 8.33 29.33
C ASN A 33 27.52 7.81 27.90
N VAL A 34 26.51 7.03 27.52
CA VAL A 34 26.40 6.38 26.20
C VAL A 34 25.03 6.63 25.60
N GLU A 35 24.98 6.94 24.30
CA GLU A 35 23.71 7.20 23.62
C GLU A 35 22.96 5.92 23.23
N ILE A 36 23.69 4.85 22.91
CA ILE A 36 23.13 3.57 22.44
C ILE A 36 23.82 2.41 23.15
N CYS A 37 23.06 1.57 23.86
CA CYS A 37 23.57 0.36 24.51
C CYS A 37 23.09 -0.92 23.79
N SER A 38 23.53 -2.08 24.29
CA SER A 38 23.13 -3.39 23.76
C SER A 38 21.62 -3.62 23.79
N ALA A 39 20.89 -2.98 24.69
CA ALA A 39 19.43 -3.09 24.74
C ALA A 39 18.71 -2.26 23.67
N CYS A 40 19.36 -1.26 23.09
CA CYS A 40 18.73 -0.30 22.16
C CYS A 40 19.30 -0.30 20.75
N HIS A 41 20.47 -0.93 20.54
CA HIS A 41 21.01 -1.01 19.19
C HIS A 41 20.14 -1.94 18.33
N PRO A 42 19.63 -1.49 17.17
CA PRO A 42 18.73 -2.27 16.31
C PRO A 42 19.25 -3.68 16.00
N PHE A 43 20.58 -3.83 15.92
CA PHE A 43 21.27 -5.11 15.76
C PHE A 43 20.94 -6.14 16.85
N TYR A 44 20.91 -5.76 18.12
CA TYR A 44 20.65 -6.69 19.22
C TYR A 44 19.17 -6.94 19.45
N THR A 45 18.32 -5.97 19.12
CA THR A 45 16.87 -6.12 19.24
C THR A 45 16.25 -7.04 18.19
N GLY A 46 17.04 -7.50 17.20
CA GLY A 46 16.59 -8.45 16.18
C GLY A 46 15.49 -7.92 15.26
N GLN A 47 15.12 -6.64 15.41
CA GLN A 47 14.24 -5.96 14.49
C GLN A 47 15.06 -5.58 13.27
N GLU A 48 15.29 -6.56 12.40
CA GLU A 48 15.50 -6.27 10.99
C GLU A 48 14.31 -5.43 10.56
N LYS A 49 14.50 -4.11 10.48
CA LYS A 49 13.63 -3.28 9.67
C LYS A 49 13.78 -3.85 8.27
N VAL A 50 12.88 -4.76 7.91
CA VAL A 50 12.58 -5.02 6.51
C VAL A 50 12.07 -3.68 6.02
N ILE A 51 13.00 -2.84 5.56
CA ILE A 51 12.70 -1.66 4.77
C ILE A 51 12.23 -2.27 3.46
N ASP A 52 11.00 -2.76 3.49
CA ASP A 52 10.35 -3.26 2.31
C ASP A 52 10.36 -2.09 1.33
N THR A 53 10.45 -2.44 0.06
CA THR A 53 10.29 -1.55 -1.08
C THR A 53 8.85 -1.03 -1.12
N ALA A 54 8.48 -0.26 -0.08
CA ALA A 54 7.16 -0.01 0.52
C ALA A 54 6.20 0.74 -0.39
N GLY A 55 5.98 0.18 -1.56
CA GLY A 55 5.21 0.80 -2.61
C GLY A 55 5.21 -0.01 -3.89
N ARG A 56 6.17 -0.90 -4.17
CA ARG A 56 6.10 -1.70 -5.41
C ARG A 56 4.95 -2.70 -5.35
N VAL A 57 4.82 -3.45 -4.25
CA VAL A 57 3.72 -4.41 -4.05
C VAL A 57 2.38 -3.68 -3.91
N GLU A 58 2.34 -2.55 -3.20
CA GLU A 58 1.12 -1.76 -3.02
C GLU A 58 0.67 -1.09 -4.32
N ARG A 59 1.58 -0.50 -5.10
CA ARG A 59 1.29 0.05 -6.45
C ARG A 59 0.83 -1.05 -7.40
N PHE A 60 1.38 -2.26 -7.30
CA PHE A 60 0.93 -3.39 -8.11
C PHE A 60 -0.51 -3.81 -7.74
N LYS A 61 -0.80 -3.98 -6.46
CA LYS A 61 -2.16 -4.26 -5.96
C LYS A 61 -3.16 -3.17 -6.36
N ALA A 62 -2.76 -1.89 -6.30
CA ALA A 62 -3.58 -0.76 -6.74
C ALA A 62 -3.87 -0.79 -8.24
N ARG A 63 -2.86 -1.10 -9.08
CA ARG A 63 -3.03 -1.26 -10.53
C ARG A 63 -3.94 -2.44 -10.88
N GLN A 64 -3.83 -3.56 -10.17
CA GLN A 64 -4.71 -4.72 -10.38
C GLN A 64 -6.17 -4.38 -10.10
N LYS A 65 -6.48 -3.74 -8.96
CA LYS A 65 -7.84 -3.31 -8.62
C LYS A 65 -8.43 -2.41 -9.71
N ALA A 66 -7.70 -1.35 -10.10
CA ALA A 66 -8.13 -0.44 -11.16
C ALA A 66 -8.33 -1.12 -12.53
N ALA A 67 -7.62 -2.21 -12.82
CA ALA A 67 -7.81 -2.98 -14.05
C ALA A 67 -9.08 -3.85 -14.02
N VAL A 68 -9.46 -4.36 -12.84
CA VAL A 68 -10.69 -5.15 -12.66
C VAL A 68 -11.92 -4.24 -12.77
N ASP A 69 -11.89 -3.07 -12.15
CA ASP A 69 -12.99 -2.08 -12.20
C ASP A 69 -13.25 -1.64 -13.65
N LYS A 70 -12.18 -1.30 -14.38
CA LYS A 70 -12.29 -0.96 -15.81
C LYS A 70 -12.85 -2.10 -16.67
N LYS A 71 -12.54 -3.36 -16.35
CA LYS A 71 -13.11 -4.51 -17.06
C LYS A 71 -14.60 -4.69 -16.76
N ALA A 72 -15.03 -4.42 -15.53
CA ALA A 72 -16.44 -4.43 -15.14
C ALA A 72 -17.23 -3.32 -15.85
N ASP A 73 -16.69 -2.10 -15.92
CA ASP A 73 -17.28 -0.96 -16.63
C ASP A 73 -17.37 -1.17 -18.15
N LEU A 74 -16.35 -1.81 -18.74
CA LEU A 74 -16.36 -2.15 -20.16
C LEU A 74 -17.38 -3.27 -20.46
N ALA A 75 -17.56 -4.22 -19.54
CA ALA A 75 -18.55 -5.28 -19.69
C ALA A 75 -19.98 -4.75 -19.59
N THR A 76 -20.26 -3.82 -18.69
CA THR A 76 -21.57 -3.15 -18.60
C THR A 76 -21.82 -2.28 -19.83
N LYS A 77 -20.87 -1.43 -20.24
CA LYS A 77 -21.00 -0.60 -21.47
C LYS A 77 -21.20 -1.43 -22.74
N LYS A 78 -20.52 -2.58 -22.86
CA LYS A 78 -20.74 -3.52 -23.98
C LYS A 78 -22.15 -4.11 -23.93
N LYS A 79 -22.66 -4.50 -22.75
CA LYS A 79 -24.04 -5.02 -22.60
C LYS A 79 -25.10 -3.98 -22.95
N THR A 80 -24.95 -2.71 -22.53
CA THR A 80 -25.90 -1.64 -22.88
C THR A 80 -25.87 -1.31 -24.37
N LYS A 81 -24.69 -1.29 -24.99
CA LYS A 81 -24.53 -1.03 -26.43
C LYS A 81 -25.09 -2.18 -27.29
N VAL A 82 -24.92 -3.43 -26.83
CA VAL A 82 -25.52 -4.62 -27.48
C VAL A 82 -27.04 -4.64 -27.30
N LEU A 83 -27.58 -4.33 -26.13
CA LEU A 83 -29.03 -4.19 -25.94
C LEU A 83 -29.63 -3.06 -26.80
N GLY A 84 -28.93 -1.93 -26.93
CA GLY A 84 -29.32 -0.84 -27.82
C GLY A 84 -29.32 -1.23 -29.30
N ALA A 85 -28.29 -1.97 -29.74
CA ALA A 85 -28.20 -2.47 -31.12
C ALA A 85 -29.24 -3.56 -31.44
N ILE A 86 -29.59 -4.41 -30.46
CA ILE A 86 -30.64 -5.43 -30.61
C ILE A 86 -32.03 -4.78 -30.67
N ARG A 87 -32.27 -3.70 -29.90
CA ARG A 87 -33.51 -2.91 -29.99
C ARG A 87 -33.68 -2.24 -31.36
N GLN A 88 -32.64 -1.59 -31.87
CA GLN A 88 -32.66 -0.95 -33.20
C GLN A 88 -32.91 -1.94 -34.33
N LYS A 89 -32.35 -3.15 -34.25
CA LYS A 89 -32.62 -4.22 -35.23
C LYS A 89 -34.05 -4.78 -35.14
N LYS A 90 -34.68 -4.79 -33.95
CA LYS A 90 -36.06 -5.27 -33.77
C LYS A 90 -37.11 -4.29 -34.31
N GLU A 91 -36.82 -2.98 -34.30
CA GLU A 91 -37.67 -1.96 -34.96
C GLU A 91 -37.62 -2.01 -36.49
N LEU A 92 -36.51 -2.47 -37.08
CA LEU A 92 -36.34 -2.58 -38.53
C LEU A 92 -36.97 -3.86 -39.15
N VAL A 93 -37.41 -4.83 -38.35
CA VAL A 93 -37.97 -6.13 -38.82
C VAL A 93 -39.50 -6.21 -38.66
N VAL A 94 -40.19 -5.10 -38.33
CA VAL A 94 -41.64 -5.02 -38.57
C VAL A 94 -41.84 -4.53 -40.00
N PRO A 95 -42.10 -5.41 -40.99
CA PRO A 95 -42.26 -4.97 -42.36
C PRO A 95 -43.47 -4.04 -42.46
N LYS A 96 -43.21 -2.80 -42.87
CA LYS A 96 -44.22 -1.91 -43.44
C LYS A 96 -44.77 -2.56 -44.72
N LYS A 97 -45.82 -3.38 -44.61
CA LYS A 97 -46.71 -3.67 -45.74
C LYS A 97 -48.03 -2.90 -45.57
N SER A 98 -48.25 -2.05 -46.57
CA SER A 98 -49.48 -1.36 -46.97
C SER A 98 -50.07 -0.28 -46.05
N ALA A 99 -49.58 0.95 -46.25
CA ALA A 99 -50.41 2.15 -46.22
C ALA A 99 -50.86 2.49 -47.65
N ALA A 100 -52.17 2.69 -47.87
CA ALA A 100 -52.79 3.54 -48.91
C ALA A 100 -54.32 3.59 -48.66
N LYS A 101 -54.84 4.53 -47.85
CA LYS A 101 -55.57 5.78 -48.22
C LYS A 101 -56.79 5.51 -49.14
N THR A 102 -58.01 5.99 -48.86
CA THR A 102 -58.34 7.43 -48.76
C THR A 102 -59.69 7.69 -48.06
N LYS A 103 -59.74 8.83 -47.37
CA LYS A 103 -60.85 9.42 -46.63
C LYS A 103 -62.07 9.72 -47.52
N ILE A 104 -63.25 9.41 -46.98
CA ILE A 104 -64.53 10.04 -47.32
C ILE A 104 -64.40 11.55 -47.04
N SER A 105 -64.68 12.37 -48.05
CA SER A 105 -64.84 13.82 -47.93
C SER A 105 -66.29 14.20 -48.19
N LYS A 106 -66.72 15.22 -47.46
CA LYS A 106 -68.08 15.77 -47.36
C LYS A 106 -68.55 16.44 -48.67
N SER A 107 -69.88 16.62 -48.77
CA SER A 107 -70.69 17.55 -49.59
C SER A 107 -71.02 17.21 -51.05
N LYS A 108 -72.16 16.54 -51.29
CA LYS A 108 -73.45 17.12 -51.72
C LYS A 108 -74.54 16.05 -51.67
#